data_AF-A0A6G9FBR3-F1
#
_entry.id   AF-A0A6G9FBR3-F1
#
_cell.length_a   1.000
_cell.length_b   1.000
_cell.length_c   1.000
_cell.angle_alpha   90.00
_cell.angle_beta   90.00
_cell.angle_gamma   90.00
#
_symmetry.space_group_name_H-M   'P 1'
#
loop_
_entity.id
_entity.type
_entity.pdbx_description
1 polymer ?
#
loop_
_entity_poly.entity_id
_entity_poly.type
_entity_poly.pdbx_seq_one_letter_code
_entity_poly.pdbx_strand_id
1 'polypeptide(L)'
;MKHPVALRLSAALATGALAAAAGVALTTPEASAATGGATGYATQNGGTTGGAGGQSVRATTGTAIHAALCNRASSSTPITIQVEGTINHGNTSKVSGASCNTADGVIELKQISNVTIVGVGGGAVFDQVGIHLREARNIIIQNVTVRNVKKSGSPTSNGGDAIGMESGVRNVWVDHTTLEASGGESEGYDGLFDMKDNTQYVTLSYSILRNSGRGGLVGSSESDVSNGFVTYHHNLYENIDSRAPLLRGGIGHMYNNHYKSLNESGINSRAGARAKVDNNYFEDSKDVLGTFYTDAAGYWQVGGNIFDNVTWSGPGSDNNPAGPDPKSNTTVSIPYSYSLDGADCVPGVVSRTAGANKGLRVSDGNCSPQTPAPTTPAPTPTTPAPDPTTPAPTPTRPSGTNLSIGAGSDGTGKAGGTSYGNVRDGDLNTHWSPAGSTGSVSVKWGSATTVSKINIREASGSVGSIGSWRVVNHDTGAVLASGSGAGVINFPSTSMQKITFEITGSTGTPRLAEFETYAG
;
A
#
# COMPACT_ATOMS: atom_id res chain seq x y z
N MET A 1 53.06 -84.02 -16.15
CA MET A 1 52.45 -85.03 -15.25
C MET A 1 51.30 -84.38 -14.50
N LYS A 2 50.16 -85.08 -14.43
CA LYS A 2 48.94 -84.81 -13.64
C LYS A 2 47.97 -83.72 -14.15
N HIS A 3 46.98 -84.17 -14.93
CA HIS A 3 45.56 -83.78 -14.77
C HIS A 3 44.95 -84.68 -13.65
N PRO A 4 43.78 -84.41 -12.99
CA PRO A 4 42.53 -83.91 -13.62
C PRO A 4 41.51 -83.08 -12.77
N VAL A 5 40.58 -82.43 -13.51
CA VAL A 5 39.10 -82.34 -13.36
C VAL A 5 38.43 -81.85 -12.07
N ALA A 6 37.64 -80.77 -12.17
CA ALA A 6 36.16 -80.69 -12.04
C ALA A 6 35.72 -79.21 -11.88
N LEU A 7 34.50 -78.72 -12.09
CA LEU A 7 33.36 -78.98 -12.99
C LEU A 7 32.29 -77.94 -12.56
N ARG A 8 31.85 -77.03 -13.45
CA ARG A 8 30.52 -76.33 -13.45
C ARG A 8 30.24 -75.38 -12.25
N LEU A 9 29.43 -74.32 -12.32
CA LEU A 9 28.27 -73.96 -13.14
C LEU A 9 28.06 -72.43 -13.12
N SER A 10 27.32 -71.96 -14.11
CA SER A 10 26.84 -70.63 -14.51
C SER A 10 26.34 -69.66 -13.43
N ALA A 11 26.49 -68.35 -13.69
CA ALA A 11 25.36 -67.39 -13.79
C ALA A 11 25.86 -66.01 -14.27
N ALA A 12 25.43 -65.60 -15.46
CA ALA A 12 25.49 -64.21 -15.92
C ALA A 12 24.27 -63.47 -15.38
N LEU A 13 24.47 -62.31 -14.75
CA LEU A 13 23.44 -61.32 -14.47
C LEU A 13 24.02 -59.95 -14.77
N ALA A 14 23.60 -59.39 -15.91
CA ALA A 14 23.83 -58.00 -16.26
C ALA A 14 22.92 -57.12 -15.40
N THR A 15 23.50 -56.38 -14.46
CA THR A 15 22.82 -55.30 -13.74
C THR A 15 22.72 -54.08 -14.64
N GLY A 16 21.52 -53.82 -15.17
CA GLY A 16 21.15 -52.53 -15.73
C GLY A 16 21.08 -51.48 -14.62
N ALA A 17 21.90 -50.44 -14.72
CA ALA A 17 21.80 -49.28 -13.86
C ALA A 17 20.67 -48.37 -14.39
N LEU A 18 19.52 -48.36 -13.70
CA LEU A 18 18.57 -47.27 -13.82
C LEU A 18 19.19 -46.04 -13.12
N ALA A 19 19.60 -45.06 -13.90
CA ALA A 19 19.89 -43.72 -13.40
C ALA A 19 18.54 -43.04 -13.06
N ALA A 20 18.16 -43.06 -11.79
CA ALA A 20 17.11 -42.20 -11.28
C ALA A 20 17.64 -40.76 -11.25
N ALA A 21 17.28 -39.97 -12.27
CA ALA A 21 17.47 -38.53 -12.24
C ALA A 21 16.54 -37.94 -11.17
N ALA A 22 17.05 -37.77 -9.96
CA ALA A 22 16.42 -36.93 -8.95
C ALA A 22 16.49 -35.48 -9.42
N GLY A 23 15.46 -35.03 -10.13
CA GLY A 23 15.24 -33.64 -10.43
C GLY A 23 15.02 -32.89 -9.13
N VAL A 24 16.07 -32.23 -8.62
CA VAL A 24 15.92 -31.20 -7.60
C VAL A 24 15.15 -30.08 -8.27
N ALA A 25 13.83 -30.07 -8.08
CA ALA A 25 13.02 -28.90 -8.39
C ALA A 25 13.45 -27.79 -7.45
N LEU A 26 14.37 -26.94 -7.92
CA LEU A 26 14.60 -25.64 -7.32
C LEU A 26 13.25 -24.91 -7.40
N THR A 27 12.58 -24.77 -6.26
CA THR A 27 11.42 -23.89 -6.13
C THR A 27 11.91 -22.47 -6.36
N THR A 28 11.86 -22.00 -7.60
CA THR A 28 12.02 -20.58 -7.91
C THR A 28 10.90 -19.84 -7.18
N PRO A 29 11.18 -18.76 -6.43
CA PRO A 29 10.12 -17.94 -5.87
C PRO A 29 9.21 -17.48 -7.01
N GLU A 30 7.91 -17.77 -6.90
CA GLU A 30 6.94 -17.21 -7.83
C GLU A 30 7.04 -15.68 -7.80
N ALA A 31 6.99 -15.07 -8.99
CA ALA A 31 7.02 -13.63 -9.15
C ALA A 31 5.81 -13.02 -8.41
N SER A 32 6.06 -12.32 -7.30
CA SER A 32 5.02 -11.54 -6.62
C SER A 32 4.54 -10.42 -7.53
N ALA A 33 3.28 -10.47 -7.94
CA ALA A 33 2.52 -9.25 -8.20
C ALA A 33 2.54 -8.40 -6.92
N ALA A 34 2.42 -7.07 -7.03
CA ALA A 34 2.42 -6.19 -5.87
C ALA A 34 1.50 -6.75 -4.76
N THR A 35 2.07 -7.05 -3.60
CA THR A 35 1.36 -7.70 -2.50
C THR A 35 0.91 -6.65 -1.50
N GLY A 36 -0.36 -6.71 -1.08
CA GLY A 36 -0.91 -5.86 -0.02
C GLY A 36 -1.58 -4.58 -0.52
N GLY A 37 -2.42 -4.01 0.34
CA GLY A 37 -3.06 -2.71 0.09
C GLY A 37 -2.21 -1.56 0.63
N ALA A 38 -2.34 -0.39 0.02
CA ALA A 38 -1.68 0.82 0.51
C ALA A 38 -2.04 1.10 1.97
N THR A 39 -1.12 1.75 2.68
CA THR A 39 -1.27 2.15 4.08
C THR A 39 -1.13 3.67 4.23
N GLY A 40 -1.36 4.19 5.43
CA GLY A 40 -1.13 5.60 5.73
C GLY A 40 -1.99 6.56 4.91
N TYR A 41 -1.47 7.75 4.64
CA TYR A 41 -2.20 8.77 3.88
C TYR A 41 -2.47 8.40 2.42
N ALA A 42 -1.73 7.47 1.82
CA ALA A 42 -2.04 6.94 0.49
C ALA A 42 -3.42 6.25 0.42
N THR A 43 -3.97 5.77 1.56
CA THR A 43 -5.33 5.21 1.64
C THR A 43 -6.44 6.25 1.54
N GLN A 44 -6.12 7.51 1.79
CA GLN A 44 -7.09 8.60 1.83
C GLN A 44 -7.36 9.13 0.41
N ASN A 45 -8.27 10.09 0.25
CA ASN A 45 -8.52 10.73 -1.04
C ASN A 45 -8.89 9.74 -2.19
N GLY A 46 -9.64 8.69 -1.85
CA GLY A 46 -10.03 7.63 -2.79
C GLY A 46 -9.06 6.44 -2.87
N GLY A 47 -7.94 6.50 -2.14
CA GLY A 47 -6.99 5.40 -2.02
C GLY A 47 -5.97 5.30 -3.15
N THR A 48 -5.07 4.31 -3.00
CA THR A 48 -4.03 3.97 -3.98
C THR A 48 -4.10 2.48 -4.30
N THR A 49 -4.39 2.16 -5.56
CA THR A 49 -4.48 0.82 -6.14
C THR A 49 -3.49 0.58 -7.28
N GLY A 50 -2.80 1.64 -7.73
CA GLY A 50 -1.83 1.59 -8.83
C GLY A 50 -2.44 1.02 -10.10
N GLY A 51 -1.76 0.02 -10.65
CA GLY A 51 -2.13 -0.71 -11.86
C GLY A 51 -3.16 -1.83 -11.71
N ALA A 52 -3.77 -1.98 -10.53
CA ALA A 52 -4.72 -3.07 -10.27
C ALA A 52 -5.89 -3.06 -11.28
N GLY A 53 -6.31 -4.25 -11.72
CA GLY A 53 -7.33 -4.42 -12.77
C GLY A 53 -6.85 -4.14 -14.19
N GLY A 54 -5.58 -3.76 -14.36
CA GLY A 54 -4.93 -3.51 -15.64
C GLY A 54 -4.13 -4.67 -16.19
N GLN A 55 -3.45 -4.44 -17.31
CA GLN A 55 -2.49 -5.38 -17.86
C GLN A 55 -1.25 -5.48 -16.96
N SER A 56 -0.67 -6.68 -16.87
CA SER A 56 0.65 -6.89 -16.29
C SER A 56 1.66 -7.16 -17.41
N VAL A 57 2.76 -6.42 -17.43
CA VAL A 57 3.81 -6.56 -18.44
C VAL A 57 5.18 -6.65 -17.78
N ARG A 58 6.12 -7.34 -18.41
CA ARG A 58 7.51 -7.41 -17.96
C ARG A 58 8.38 -6.38 -18.67
N ALA A 59 9.32 -5.79 -17.94
CA ALA A 59 10.31 -4.86 -18.49
C ALA A 59 11.70 -5.15 -17.90
N THR A 60 12.71 -5.16 -18.76
CA THR A 60 14.12 -5.35 -18.38
C THR A 60 15.01 -4.16 -18.74
N THR A 61 14.41 -3.11 -19.31
CA THR A 61 15.08 -1.86 -19.71
C THR A 61 14.17 -0.67 -19.45
N GLY A 62 14.74 0.52 -19.26
CA GLY A 62 13.94 1.74 -19.07
C GLY A 62 13.10 2.07 -20.30
N THR A 63 13.63 1.81 -21.50
CA THR A 63 12.86 1.93 -22.76
C THR A 63 11.65 0.99 -22.78
N ALA A 64 11.76 -0.22 -22.24
CA ALA A 64 10.62 -1.14 -22.14
C ALA A 64 9.57 -0.65 -21.12
N ILE A 65 10.00 -0.02 -20.02
CA ILE A 65 9.08 0.66 -19.09
C ILE A 65 8.35 1.79 -19.82
N HIS A 66 9.04 2.65 -20.55
CA HIS A 66 8.41 3.70 -21.34
C HIS A 66 7.44 3.16 -22.39
N ALA A 67 7.84 2.11 -23.12
CA ALA A 67 6.96 1.45 -24.09
C ALA A 67 5.69 0.91 -23.43
N ALA A 68 5.81 0.27 -22.26
CA ALA A 68 4.66 -0.21 -21.49
C ALA A 68 3.69 0.94 -21.12
N LEU A 69 4.21 2.09 -20.69
CA LEU A 69 3.38 3.26 -20.37
C LEU A 69 2.67 3.82 -21.61
N CYS A 70 3.38 3.90 -22.75
CA CYS A 70 2.89 4.49 -23.99
C CYS A 70 1.91 3.61 -24.77
N ASN A 71 1.99 2.29 -24.63
CA ASN A 71 1.16 1.32 -25.38
C ASN A 71 -0.23 1.09 -24.77
N ARG A 72 -0.57 1.80 -23.70
CA ARG A 72 -1.89 1.71 -23.05
C ARG A 72 -2.93 2.49 -23.86
N ALA A 73 -4.21 2.12 -23.70
CA ALA A 73 -5.32 2.77 -24.41
C ALA A 73 -5.47 4.27 -24.06
N SER A 74 -5.13 4.65 -22.82
CA SER A 74 -5.09 6.04 -22.36
C SER A 74 -4.05 6.20 -21.24
N SER A 75 -3.70 7.45 -20.92
CA SER A 75 -2.81 7.76 -19.78
C SER A 75 -3.34 7.33 -18.41
N SER A 76 -4.64 7.03 -18.33
CA SER A 76 -5.36 6.54 -17.15
C SER A 76 -5.68 5.04 -17.18
N THR A 77 -5.34 4.32 -18.24
CA THR A 77 -5.57 2.87 -18.31
C THR A 77 -4.65 2.16 -17.32
N PRO A 78 -5.15 1.36 -16.36
CA PRO A 78 -4.30 0.73 -15.34
C PRO A 78 -3.22 -0.20 -15.93
N ILE A 79 -2.01 -0.19 -15.37
CA ILE A 79 -0.92 -1.10 -15.75
C ILE A 79 -0.03 -1.48 -14.56
N THR A 80 0.35 -2.75 -14.50
CA THR A 80 1.43 -3.24 -13.63
C THR A 80 2.65 -3.57 -14.48
N ILE A 81 3.77 -2.91 -14.19
CA ILE A 81 5.05 -3.11 -14.87
C ILE A 81 5.96 -3.87 -13.90
N GLN A 82 6.15 -5.16 -14.19
CA GLN A 82 7.04 -6.05 -13.47
C GLN A 82 8.46 -5.86 -14.02
N VAL A 83 9.33 -5.26 -13.22
CA VAL A 83 10.70 -4.93 -13.61
C VAL A 83 11.66 -5.99 -13.10
N GLU A 84 12.58 -6.42 -13.95
CA GLU A 84 13.61 -7.40 -13.62
C GLU A 84 14.96 -6.97 -14.21
N GLY A 85 16.03 -7.07 -13.42
CA GLY A 85 17.37 -6.69 -13.82
C GLY A 85 17.67 -5.19 -13.61
N THR A 86 18.65 -4.68 -14.35
CA THR A 86 19.19 -3.33 -14.15
C THR A 86 18.70 -2.35 -15.21
N ILE A 87 18.05 -1.29 -14.76
CA ILE A 87 17.65 -0.11 -15.52
C ILE A 87 18.73 0.96 -15.33
N ASN A 88 19.25 1.52 -16.42
CA ASN A 88 20.29 2.54 -16.39
C ASN A 88 20.19 3.47 -17.61
N HIS A 89 21.04 4.49 -17.67
CA HIS A 89 21.03 5.46 -18.77
C HIS A 89 21.19 4.83 -20.16
N GLY A 90 22.03 3.78 -20.28
CA GLY A 90 22.31 3.13 -21.56
C GLY A 90 21.13 2.33 -22.11
N ASN A 91 20.12 2.02 -21.29
CA ASN A 91 18.93 1.29 -21.69
C ASN A 91 17.61 2.05 -21.43
N THR A 92 17.68 3.37 -21.23
CA THR A 92 16.53 4.23 -20.95
C THR A 92 16.42 5.34 -21.98
N SER A 93 15.64 5.07 -23.03
CA SER A 93 15.32 6.03 -24.10
C SER A 93 13.85 6.43 -24.04
N LYS A 94 13.57 7.66 -24.48
CA LYS A 94 12.24 8.21 -24.63
C LYS A 94 11.41 7.36 -25.58
N VAL A 95 10.18 7.07 -25.18
CA VAL A 95 9.13 6.56 -26.06
C VAL A 95 7.99 7.57 -26.09
N SER A 96 7.42 7.80 -27.28
CA SER A 96 6.31 8.75 -27.46
C SER A 96 5.04 8.01 -27.82
N GLY A 97 3.91 8.46 -27.26
CA GLY A 97 2.58 7.91 -27.54
C GLY A 97 1.51 8.76 -26.87
N ALA A 98 0.25 8.57 -27.24
CA ALA A 98 -0.87 9.38 -26.70
C ALA A 98 -1.12 9.17 -25.20
N SER A 99 -0.58 8.09 -24.62
CA SER A 99 -0.85 7.65 -23.24
C SER A 99 0.31 7.88 -22.27
N CYS A 100 1.36 8.61 -22.70
CA CYS A 100 2.57 8.80 -21.92
C CYS A 100 3.26 10.14 -22.24
N ASN A 101 4.06 10.63 -21.29
CA ASN A 101 4.98 11.75 -21.48
C ASN A 101 6.33 11.35 -20.85
N THR A 102 7.24 10.79 -21.66
CA THR A 102 8.51 10.24 -21.18
C THR A 102 9.72 11.04 -21.66
N ALA A 103 10.90 10.78 -21.09
CA ALA A 103 12.16 11.44 -21.43
C ALA A 103 13.33 10.44 -21.40
N ASP A 104 14.46 10.80 -22.04
CA ASP A 104 15.68 9.99 -22.01
C ASP A 104 16.34 10.04 -20.63
N GLY A 105 16.95 8.93 -20.19
CA GLY A 105 17.79 8.90 -18.99
C GLY A 105 17.06 9.10 -17.65
N VAL A 106 15.73 9.03 -17.63
CA VAL A 106 14.87 9.12 -16.43
C VAL A 106 13.68 8.18 -16.61
N ILE A 107 13.16 7.62 -15.52
CA ILE A 107 11.86 6.93 -15.53
C ILE A 107 10.78 7.94 -15.16
N GLU A 108 10.18 8.55 -16.18
CA GLU A 108 9.22 9.64 -16.00
C GLU A 108 7.78 9.10 -15.98
N LEU A 109 7.09 9.32 -14.86
CA LEU A 109 5.65 9.11 -14.69
C LEU A 109 4.97 10.48 -14.69
N LYS A 110 4.78 11.03 -15.89
CA LYS A 110 4.24 12.39 -16.08
C LYS A 110 2.87 12.40 -16.74
N GLN A 111 1.94 13.18 -16.18
CA GLN A 111 0.57 13.37 -16.69
C GLN A 111 -0.18 12.04 -16.85
N ILE A 112 -0.06 11.21 -15.81
CA ILE A 112 -0.34 9.79 -15.88
C ILE A 112 -1.04 9.30 -14.62
N SER A 113 -1.82 8.23 -14.74
CA SER A 113 -2.39 7.57 -13.57
C SER A 113 -2.47 6.06 -13.69
N ASN A 114 -2.73 5.44 -12.55
CA ASN A 114 -3.01 4.01 -12.40
C ASN A 114 -1.83 3.14 -12.84
N VAL A 115 -0.67 3.35 -12.22
CA VAL A 115 0.57 2.63 -12.56
C VAL A 115 1.13 1.95 -11.32
N THR A 116 1.50 0.68 -11.46
CA THR A 116 2.38 -0.02 -10.52
C THR A 116 3.70 -0.33 -11.20
N ILE A 117 4.82 0.10 -10.62
CA ILE A 117 6.16 -0.40 -10.95
C ILE A 117 6.57 -1.32 -9.80
N VAL A 118 6.82 -2.59 -10.10
CA VAL A 118 7.18 -3.59 -9.08
C VAL A 118 8.39 -4.41 -9.50
N GLY A 119 9.39 -4.53 -8.64
CA GLY A 119 10.53 -5.42 -8.87
C GLY A 119 10.14 -6.89 -8.70
N VAL A 120 10.59 -7.76 -9.60
CA VAL A 120 10.33 -9.21 -9.57
C VAL A 120 11.60 -10.03 -9.84
N GLY A 121 11.53 -11.35 -9.64
CA GLY A 121 12.62 -12.27 -9.98
C GLY A 121 13.89 -11.98 -9.18
N GLY A 122 15.01 -11.80 -9.86
CA GLY A 122 16.31 -11.44 -9.25
C GLY A 122 16.38 -10.02 -8.67
N GLY A 123 15.29 -9.25 -8.75
CA GLY A 123 15.19 -7.86 -8.28
C GLY A 123 15.26 -6.84 -9.42
N ALA A 124 14.74 -5.64 -9.16
CA ALA A 124 14.83 -4.49 -10.04
C ALA A 124 15.80 -3.45 -9.45
N VAL A 125 16.81 -3.08 -10.22
CA VAL A 125 17.79 -2.05 -9.83
C VAL A 125 17.75 -0.91 -10.84
N PHE A 126 17.45 0.29 -10.40
CA PHE A 126 17.58 1.54 -11.15
C PHE A 126 18.92 2.16 -10.75
N ASP A 127 19.92 1.97 -11.61
CA ASP A 127 21.29 2.38 -11.36
C ASP A 127 21.57 3.72 -12.06
N GLN A 128 21.80 4.74 -11.24
CA GLN A 128 22.03 6.13 -11.63
C GLN A 128 20.86 6.82 -12.34
N VAL A 129 19.74 6.13 -12.54
CA VAL A 129 18.51 6.67 -13.13
C VAL A 129 17.44 6.80 -12.04
N GLY A 130 16.87 7.99 -11.89
CA GLY A 130 15.80 8.25 -10.92
C GLY A 130 14.41 7.94 -11.47
N ILE A 131 13.45 7.78 -10.57
CA ILE A 131 12.02 7.70 -10.89
C ILE A 131 11.39 9.04 -10.54
N HIS A 132 10.70 9.65 -11.51
CA HIS A 132 10.19 11.00 -11.37
C HIS A 132 8.69 11.06 -11.64
N LEU A 133 7.93 11.58 -10.69
CA LEU A 133 6.47 11.71 -10.79
C LEU A 133 6.10 13.17 -10.95
N ARG A 134 5.30 13.46 -11.99
CA ARG A 134 4.81 14.81 -12.24
C ARG A 134 3.37 14.80 -12.73
N GLU A 135 2.49 15.58 -12.12
CA GLU A 135 1.05 15.56 -12.45
C GLU A 135 0.48 14.12 -12.47
N ALA A 136 0.94 13.29 -11.53
CA ALA A 136 0.67 11.86 -11.48
C ALA A 136 -0.30 11.50 -10.36
N ARG A 137 -1.16 10.50 -10.57
CA ARG A 137 -2.11 10.02 -9.55
C ARG A 137 -2.19 8.50 -9.49
N ASN A 138 -2.39 7.96 -8.29
CA ASN A 138 -2.63 6.53 -8.09
C ASN A 138 -1.45 5.69 -8.60
N ILE A 139 -0.30 5.87 -7.95
CA ILE A 139 0.97 5.25 -8.33
C ILE A 139 1.47 4.35 -7.20
N ILE A 140 1.92 3.14 -7.55
CA ILE A 140 2.63 2.24 -6.64
C ILE A 140 4.05 2.02 -7.17
N ILE A 141 5.05 2.17 -6.31
CA ILE A 141 6.43 1.77 -6.57
C ILE A 141 6.84 0.80 -5.47
N GLN A 142 7.08 -0.47 -5.83
CA GLN A 142 7.29 -1.52 -4.83
C GLN A 142 8.46 -2.44 -5.18
N ASN A 143 9.21 -2.91 -4.18
CA ASN A 143 10.27 -3.91 -4.36
C ASN A 143 11.41 -3.51 -5.31
N VAL A 144 11.74 -2.22 -5.42
CA VAL A 144 12.80 -1.72 -6.30
C VAL A 144 13.97 -1.16 -5.52
N THR A 145 15.18 -1.31 -6.05
CA THR A 145 16.36 -0.56 -5.59
C THR A 145 16.60 0.60 -6.54
N VAL A 146 16.72 1.83 -6.04
CA VAL A 146 17.15 3.00 -6.82
C VAL A 146 18.42 3.53 -6.18
N ARG A 147 19.51 3.65 -6.94
CA ARG A 147 20.80 4.03 -6.37
C ARG A 147 21.57 5.03 -7.20
N ASN A 148 22.34 5.86 -6.52
CA ASN A 148 23.38 6.72 -7.07
C ASN A 148 22.88 7.67 -8.17
N VAL A 149 21.67 8.21 -8.00
CA VAL A 149 21.08 9.18 -8.92
C VAL A 149 21.75 10.54 -8.70
N LYS A 150 22.35 11.10 -9.76
CA LYS A 150 23.13 12.34 -9.65
C LYS A 150 22.39 13.55 -10.17
N LYS A 151 22.52 14.65 -9.42
CA LYS A 151 22.14 16.01 -9.81
C LYS A 151 23.21 16.66 -10.67
N SER A 152 24.47 16.42 -10.34
CA SER A 152 25.64 16.99 -11.01
C SER A 152 26.74 15.95 -11.22
N GLY A 153 27.65 16.22 -12.15
CA GLY A 153 28.55 15.20 -12.70
C GLY A 153 27.88 14.42 -13.84
N SER A 154 28.33 13.20 -14.11
CA SER A 154 27.76 12.37 -15.17
C SER A 154 27.69 10.90 -14.75
N PRO A 155 26.63 10.16 -15.15
CA PRO A 155 25.40 10.67 -15.78
C PRO A 155 24.49 11.36 -14.75
N THR A 156 23.62 12.29 -15.19
CA THR A 156 22.59 12.93 -14.34
C THR A 156 21.20 12.44 -14.68
N SER A 157 20.33 12.33 -13.68
CA SER A 157 18.91 12.01 -13.87
C SER A 157 18.06 12.87 -12.92
N ASN A 158 16.84 13.23 -13.35
CA ASN A 158 15.76 13.87 -12.58
C ASN A 158 16.13 14.88 -11.46
N GLY A 159 17.22 15.63 -11.60
CA GLY A 159 17.68 16.56 -10.56
C GLY A 159 18.39 15.90 -9.36
N GLY A 160 18.67 14.59 -9.41
CA GLY A 160 19.44 13.85 -8.41
C GLY A 160 18.61 13.10 -7.38
N ASP A 161 17.28 13.12 -7.49
CA ASP A 161 16.40 12.46 -6.55
C ASP A 161 16.25 10.96 -6.88
N ALA A 162 16.42 10.05 -5.91
CA ALA A 162 16.16 8.64 -6.19
C ALA A 162 14.70 8.42 -6.61
N ILE A 163 13.76 8.97 -5.83
CA ILE A 163 12.37 9.16 -6.23
C ILE A 163 11.98 10.61 -5.95
N GLY A 164 11.75 11.36 -7.03
CA GLY A 164 11.30 12.76 -6.96
C GLY A 164 9.83 12.89 -7.36
N MET A 165 9.09 13.76 -6.66
CA MET A 165 7.69 14.06 -6.94
C MET A 165 7.47 15.56 -6.96
N GLU A 166 6.90 16.08 -8.04
CA GLU A 166 6.60 17.51 -8.14
C GLU A 166 5.38 17.81 -9.01
N SER A 167 4.78 18.98 -8.80
CA SER A 167 3.65 19.50 -9.57
C SER A 167 2.41 18.60 -9.54
N GLY A 168 1.64 18.67 -8.46
CA GLY A 168 0.28 18.12 -8.44
C GLY A 168 0.19 16.58 -8.35
N VAL A 169 1.15 15.94 -7.69
CA VAL A 169 1.15 14.47 -7.48
C VAL A 169 0.20 14.06 -6.35
N ARG A 170 -0.58 12.99 -6.55
CA ARG A 170 -1.60 12.51 -5.58
C ARG A 170 -1.60 10.99 -5.41
N ASN A 171 -1.84 10.51 -4.19
CA ASN A 171 -2.12 9.09 -3.93
C ASN A 171 -0.98 8.18 -4.42
N VAL A 172 0.19 8.30 -3.78
CA VAL A 172 1.38 7.53 -4.11
C VAL A 172 1.74 6.63 -2.94
N TRP A 173 1.98 5.35 -3.23
CA TRP A 173 2.50 4.39 -2.25
C TRP A 173 3.84 3.86 -2.73
N VAL A 174 4.89 4.19 -1.99
CA VAL A 174 6.24 3.68 -2.21
C VAL A 174 6.57 2.74 -1.07
N ASP A 175 6.85 1.49 -1.40
CA ASP A 175 6.87 0.41 -0.42
C ASP A 175 7.98 -0.60 -0.69
N HIS A 176 8.65 -1.10 0.35
CA HIS A 176 9.72 -2.10 0.17
C HIS A 176 10.79 -1.68 -0.85
N THR A 177 11.19 -0.41 -0.82
CA THR A 177 12.22 0.10 -1.73
C THR A 177 13.56 0.21 -1.01
N THR A 178 14.66 0.20 -1.77
CA THR A 178 15.97 0.56 -1.25
C THR A 178 16.48 1.76 -2.05
N LEU A 179 16.58 2.90 -1.39
CA LEU A 179 17.03 4.17 -1.96
C LEU A 179 18.42 4.47 -1.38
N GLU A 180 19.40 4.63 -2.25
CA GLU A 180 20.80 4.74 -1.83
C GLU A 180 21.54 5.81 -2.63
N ALA A 181 22.39 6.56 -1.96
CA ALA A 181 23.40 7.41 -2.60
C ALA A 181 24.80 6.97 -2.14
N SER A 182 25.82 7.67 -2.63
CA SER A 182 27.21 7.46 -2.20
C SER A 182 27.84 8.78 -1.77
N GLY A 183 27.14 9.53 -0.93
CA GLY A 183 27.56 10.86 -0.46
C GLY A 183 26.43 11.89 -0.49
N GLY A 184 26.82 13.17 -0.49
CA GLY A 184 25.92 14.31 -0.50
C GLY A 184 26.11 15.21 -1.72
N GLU A 185 25.80 16.49 -1.53
CA GLU A 185 25.81 17.48 -2.62
C GLU A 185 27.23 17.73 -3.16
N SER A 186 28.28 17.61 -2.34
CA SER A 186 29.67 17.71 -2.77
C SER A 186 30.09 16.59 -3.73
N GLU A 187 29.49 15.40 -3.62
CA GLU A 187 29.73 14.26 -4.52
C GLU A 187 28.73 14.23 -5.71
N GLY A 188 27.82 15.20 -5.77
CA GLY A 188 26.86 15.40 -6.86
C GLY A 188 25.50 14.72 -6.69
N TYR A 189 25.17 14.28 -5.47
CA TYR A 189 23.87 13.69 -5.13
C TYR A 189 22.91 14.74 -4.54
N ASP A 190 21.59 14.54 -4.65
CA ASP A 190 20.58 15.37 -3.97
C ASP A 190 19.79 14.55 -2.95
N GLY A 191 18.45 14.51 -3.02
CA GLY A 191 17.61 13.77 -2.09
C GLY A 191 17.43 12.29 -2.46
N LEU A 192 16.98 11.48 -1.52
CA LEU A 192 16.47 10.13 -1.86
C LEU A 192 14.97 10.17 -2.16
N PHE A 193 14.19 10.89 -1.35
CA PHE A 193 12.72 10.90 -1.46
C PHE A 193 12.13 12.31 -1.30
N ASP A 194 11.95 13.00 -2.42
CA ASP A 194 11.60 14.43 -2.45
C ASP A 194 10.17 14.67 -2.95
N MET A 195 9.47 15.62 -2.31
CA MET A 195 8.10 16.04 -2.64
C MET A 195 8.00 17.56 -2.68
N LYS A 196 7.53 18.08 -3.81
CA LYS A 196 7.53 19.51 -4.12
C LYS A 196 6.21 19.89 -4.77
N ASP A 197 5.93 21.20 -4.79
CA ASP A 197 4.89 21.82 -5.63
C ASP A 197 3.55 21.09 -5.56
N ASN A 198 2.91 21.20 -4.38
CA ASN A 198 1.58 20.67 -4.12
C ASN A 198 1.50 19.15 -4.32
N THR A 199 2.39 18.36 -3.71
CA THR A 199 2.35 16.89 -3.67
C THR A 199 1.70 16.38 -2.39
N GLN A 200 0.68 15.51 -2.48
CA GLN A 200 -0.15 15.12 -1.32
C GLN A 200 -0.58 13.65 -1.33
N TYR A 201 -0.91 13.10 -0.16
CA TYR A 201 -1.37 11.72 0.04
C TYR A 201 -0.31 10.69 -0.38
N VAL A 202 0.86 10.79 0.24
CA VAL A 202 2.01 9.92 -0.04
C VAL A 202 2.29 9.05 1.18
N THR A 203 2.59 7.77 0.96
CA THR A 203 3.11 6.87 1.99
C THR A 203 4.42 6.27 1.50
N LEU A 204 5.47 6.38 2.33
CA LEU A 204 6.71 5.61 2.21
C LEU A 204 6.75 4.57 3.33
N SER A 205 6.76 3.29 2.97
CA SER A 205 6.73 2.21 3.95
C SER A 205 7.75 1.12 3.69
N TYR A 206 8.19 0.46 4.77
CA TYR A 206 9.08 -0.70 4.71
C TYR A 206 10.30 -0.49 3.80
N SER A 207 10.81 0.73 3.69
CA SER A 207 11.88 1.07 2.75
C SER A 207 13.18 1.34 3.49
N ILE A 208 14.31 1.18 2.78
CA ILE A 208 15.63 1.57 3.29
C ILE A 208 16.07 2.82 2.55
N LEU A 209 16.52 3.83 3.30
CA LEU A 209 17.14 5.06 2.80
C LEU A 209 18.53 5.13 3.43
N ARG A 210 19.59 5.14 2.61
CA ARG A 210 20.94 5.09 3.16
C ARG A 210 22.02 5.85 2.40
N ASN A 211 23.11 6.13 3.10
CA ASN A 211 24.37 6.66 2.57
C ASN A 211 24.21 7.96 1.78
N SER A 212 23.32 8.83 2.24
CA SER A 212 22.96 10.08 1.55
C SER A 212 23.11 11.28 2.47
N GLY A 213 23.62 12.38 1.94
CA GLY A 213 23.58 13.66 2.65
C GLY A 213 22.15 14.18 2.92
N ARG A 214 21.17 13.72 2.13
CA ARG A 214 19.77 14.15 2.23
C ARG A 214 18.82 12.97 2.10
N GLY A 215 18.09 12.66 3.17
CA GLY A 215 17.07 11.60 3.16
C GLY A 215 15.88 11.96 2.27
N GLY A 216 15.33 13.17 2.41
CA GLY A 216 14.22 13.64 1.60
C GLY A 216 13.52 14.87 2.16
N LEU A 217 12.92 15.67 1.28
CA LEU A 217 12.18 16.88 1.67
C LEU A 217 10.71 16.85 1.25
N VAL A 218 9.89 17.57 2.00
CA VAL A 218 8.48 17.86 1.72
C VAL A 218 8.33 19.38 1.73
N GLY A 219 8.23 19.97 0.53
CA GLY A 219 8.25 21.40 0.29
C GLY A 219 9.65 21.94 0.00
N SER A 220 9.86 22.47 -1.20
CA SER A 220 11.14 22.95 -1.72
C SER A 220 11.67 24.24 -1.06
N SER A 221 10.78 25.08 -0.55
CA SER A 221 11.08 26.37 0.08
C SER A 221 10.13 26.63 1.25
N GLU A 222 10.43 27.64 2.09
CA GLU A 222 9.54 28.05 3.19
C GLU A 222 8.17 28.58 2.73
N SER A 223 7.99 28.86 1.43
CA SER A 223 6.69 29.20 0.83
C SER A 223 5.98 28.01 0.17
N ASP A 224 6.68 26.89 -0.06
CA ASP A 224 6.11 25.66 -0.65
C ASP A 224 5.46 24.76 0.42
N VAL A 225 4.43 25.32 1.06
CA VAL A 225 3.75 24.73 2.24
C VAL A 225 2.50 23.93 1.90
N SER A 226 2.24 23.71 0.61
CA SER A 226 1.04 23.02 0.12
C SER A 226 1.19 21.49 0.02
N ASN A 227 2.36 20.97 0.39
CA ASN A 227 2.69 19.55 0.35
C ASN A 227 2.18 18.81 1.59
N GLY A 228 2.04 17.49 1.45
CA GLY A 228 1.43 16.62 2.45
C GLY A 228 -0.08 16.44 2.23
N PHE A 229 -0.75 15.49 2.84
CA PHE A 229 -0.38 14.65 3.96
C PHE A 229 0.60 13.53 3.58
N VAL A 230 1.58 13.24 4.44
CA VAL A 230 2.62 12.20 4.18
C VAL A 230 2.74 11.23 5.35
N THR A 231 2.93 9.95 5.06
CA THR A 231 3.24 8.91 6.05
C THR A 231 4.60 8.29 5.77
N TYR A 232 5.40 8.10 6.82
CA TYR A 232 6.63 7.32 6.80
C TYR A 232 6.52 6.25 7.88
N HIS A 233 6.54 4.97 7.53
CA HIS A 233 6.54 3.93 8.54
C HIS A 233 7.37 2.69 8.24
N HIS A 234 7.92 2.08 9.28
CA HIS A 234 8.70 0.86 9.17
C HIS A 234 9.91 0.99 8.22
N ASN A 235 10.39 2.22 8.01
CA ASN A 235 11.56 2.48 7.20
C ASN A 235 12.83 2.38 8.03
N LEU A 236 13.92 2.00 7.39
CA LEU A 236 15.28 2.17 7.90
C LEU A 236 15.89 3.42 7.27
N TYR A 237 16.28 4.38 8.10
CA TYR A 237 17.18 5.47 7.71
C TYR A 237 18.55 5.13 8.28
N GLU A 238 19.56 4.92 7.42
CA GLU A 238 20.89 4.47 7.84
C GLU A 238 21.97 5.36 7.24
N ASN A 239 22.82 5.97 8.06
CA ASN A 239 23.90 6.84 7.59
C ASN A 239 23.37 7.95 6.66
N ILE A 240 22.56 8.83 7.24
CA ILE A 240 21.95 9.99 6.57
C ILE A 240 22.41 11.26 7.28
N ASP A 241 22.89 12.26 6.55
CA ASP A 241 23.33 13.49 7.22
C ASP A 241 22.13 14.27 7.76
N SER A 242 21.17 14.60 6.89
CA SER A 242 20.01 15.40 7.26
C SER A 242 18.74 15.07 6.48
N ARG A 243 17.64 15.75 6.82
CA ARG A 243 16.33 15.68 6.14
C ARG A 243 15.74 14.27 6.20
N ALA A 244 15.37 13.81 7.40
CA ALA A 244 14.77 12.49 7.60
C ALA A 244 13.35 12.51 8.21
N PRO A 245 12.35 13.20 7.61
CA PRO A 245 12.44 14.12 6.47
C PRO A 245 12.62 15.58 6.91
N LEU A 246 12.91 16.48 5.95
CA LEU A 246 12.59 17.91 6.10
C LEU A 246 11.13 18.13 5.71
N LEU A 247 10.32 18.67 6.62
CA LEU A 247 8.88 18.89 6.43
C LEU A 247 8.53 20.38 6.56
N ARG A 248 7.95 20.96 5.50
CA ARG A 248 7.41 22.33 5.50
C ARG A 248 5.90 22.34 5.35
N GLY A 249 5.20 23.04 6.24
CA GLY A 249 3.76 23.25 6.20
C GLY A 249 2.88 22.02 6.50
N GLY A 250 2.96 20.98 5.67
CA GLY A 250 2.09 19.82 5.71
C GLY A 250 2.06 19.02 7.02
N ILE A 251 1.18 18.02 7.06
CA ILE A 251 1.15 17.02 8.14
C ILE A 251 1.96 15.79 7.72
N GLY A 252 2.90 15.39 8.57
CA GLY A 252 3.66 14.15 8.46
C GLY A 252 3.34 13.21 9.61
N HIS A 253 3.14 11.93 9.35
CA HIS A 253 3.08 10.88 10.37
C HIS A 253 4.25 9.91 10.19
N MET A 254 5.17 9.94 11.14
CA MET A 254 6.38 9.12 11.17
C MET A 254 6.23 8.13 12.31
N TYR A 255 6.05 6.84 12.00
CA TYR A 255 5.90 5.83 13.03
C TYR A 255 6.63 4.52 12.77
N ASN A 256 7.11 3.87 13.83
CA ASN A 256 7.88 2.61 13.75
C ASN A 256 9.03 2.63 12.74
N ASN A 257 9.64 3.79 12.48
CA ASN A 257 10.86 3.86 11.69
C ASN A 257 12.07 3.61 12.60
N HIS A 258 13.12 3.02 12.04
CA HIS A 258 14.42 2.90 12.66
C HIS A 258 15.35 3.94 12.02
N TYR A 259 15.80 4.91 12.82
CA TYR A 259 16.76 5.91 12.43
C TYR A 259 18.11 5.55 13.06
N LYS A 260 19.09 5.19 12.23
CA LYS A 260 20.41 4.77 12.65
C LYS A 260 21.47 5.65 12.01
N SER A 261 22.30 6.31 12.82
CA SER A 261 23.35 7.20 12.31
C SER A 261 22.81 8.37 11.48
N LEU A 262 21.95 9.18 12.09
CA LEU A 262 21.67 10.52 11.58
C LEU A 262 22.81 11.46 11.98
N ASN A 263 23.62 11.90 11.01
CA ASN A 263 24.91 12.53 11.30
C ASN A 263 24.78 14.01 11.71
N GLU A 264 23.77 14.72 11.21
CA GLU A 264 23.54 16.13 11.51
C GLU A 264 22.18 16.39 12.17
N SER A 265 21.08 16.03 11.50
CA SER A 265 19.71 16.25 12.02
C SER A 265 18.68 15.30 11.41
N GLY A 266 17.60 15.01 12.14
CA GLY A 266 16.56 14.09 11.71
C GLY A 266 15.32 14.75 11.11
N ILE A 267 14.19 14.53 11.78
CA ILE A 267 12.88 15.09 11.44
C ILE A 267 12.95 16.60 11.66
N ASN A 268 12.87 17.36 10.56
CA ASN A 268 12.99 18.81 10.59
C ASN A 268 11.65 19.46 10.24
N SER A 269 10.86 19.80 11.25
CA SER A 269 9.54 20.42 11.12
C SER A 269 9.67 21.94 11.03
N ARG A 270 9.19 22.54 9.94
CA ARG A 270 9.35 23.98 9.62
C ARG A 270 8.08 24.59 9.05
N ALA A 271 8.03 25.92 8.99
CA ALA A 271 7.00 26.70 8.30
C ALA A 271 5.57 26.22 8.60
N GLY A 272 5.26 25.99 9.89
CA GLY A 272 3.95 25.53 10.34
C GLY A 272 3.65 24.03 10.12
N ALA A 273 4.63 23.24 9.68
CA ALA A 273 4.55 21.78 9.61
C ALA A 273 4.07 21.17 10.92
N ARG A 274 3.39 20.02 10.82
CA ARG A 274 2.96 19.24 11.99
C ARG A 274 3.40 17.79 11.84
N ALA A 275 4.40 17.41 12.61
CA ALA A 275 4.93 16.05 12.64
C ALA A 275 4.30 15.24 13.79
N LYS A 276 3.60 14.15 13.49
CA LYS A 276 3.26 13.11 14.46
C LYS A 276 4.39 12.07 14.45
N VAL A 277 5.05 11.87 15.58
CA VAL A 277 6.26 11.04 15.70
C VAL A 277 6.03 9.98 16.75
N ASP A 278 5.66 8.77 16.33
CA ASP A 278 5.19 7.70 17.21
C ASP A 278 6.01 6.41 17.13
N ASN A 279 6.42 5.90 18.28
CA ASN A 279 7.06 4.58 18.41
C ASN A 279 8.22 4.35 17.42
N ASN A 280 9.00 5.39 17.11
CA ASN A 280 10.23 5.24 16.33
C ASN A 280 11.40 4.89 17.24
N TYR A 281 12.42 4.27 16.67
CA TYR A 281 13.68 3.97 17.34
C TYR A 281 14.80 4.82 16.72
N PHE A 282 15.41 5.69 17.51
CA PHE A 282 16.55 6.49 17.11
C PHE A 282 17.80 5.92 17.78
N GLU A 283 18.81 5.56 16.98
CA GLU A 283 20.05 4.91 17.39
C GLU A 283 21.24 5.70 16.85
N ASP A 284 22.25 5.95 17.69
CA ASP A 284 23.54 6.55 17.29
C ASP A 284 23.39 7.83 16.45
N SER A 285 22.45 8.70 16.84
CA SER A 285 21.97 9.80 15.99
C SER A 285 22.10 11.16 16.65
N LYS A 286 22.06 12.23 15.86
CA LYS A 286 22.10 13.61 16.33
C LYS A 286 20.85 14.40 15.95
N ASP A 287 20.39 15.23 16.87
CA ASP A 287 19.33 16.25 16.64
C ASP A 287 18.14 15.67 15.86
N VAL A 288 17.58 14.58 16.36
CA VAL A 288 16.67 13.72 15.58
C VAL A 288 15.27 14.30 15.35
N LEU A 289 14.91 15.36 16.09
CA LEU A 289 13.65 16.07 15.95
C LEU A 289 13.82 17.54 16.31
N GLY A 290 13.29 18.45 15.50
CA GLY A 290 13.25 19.87 15.84
C GLY A 290 12.93 20.76 14.65
N THR A 291 13.29 22.03 14.77
CA THR A 291 13.35 22.99 13.67
C THR A 291 14.82 23.38 13.49
N PHE A 292 15.41 23.07 12.35
CA PHE A 292 16.83 23.34 12.10
C PHE A 292 17.03 24.22 10.87
N TYR A 293 18.08 25.04 10.84
CA TYR A 293 18.49 25.92 9.74
C TYR A 293 17.42 26.93 9.29
N THR A 294 16.52 27.35 10.20
CA THR A 294 15.48 28.36 9.94
C THR A 294 14.88 28.88 11.25
N ASP A 295 14.31 30.09 11.22
CA ASP A 295 13.45 30.64 12.27
C ASP A 295 11.95 30.35 12.03
N ALA A 296 11.59 29.86 10.85
CA ALA A 296 10.23 29.43 10.51
C ALA A 296 9.88 28.11 11.22
N ALA A 297 9.41 28.22 12.45
CA ALA A 297 9.09 27.08 13.30
C ALA A 297 8.03 26.15 12.70
N GLY A 298 8.20 24.85 12.94
CA GLY A 298 7.14 23.85 12.82
C GLY A 298 6.72 23.32 14.19
N TYR A 299 5.90 22.29 14.17
CA TYR A 299 5.32 21.67 15.35
C TYR A 299 5.44 20.16 15.30
N TRP A 300 5.37 19.54 16.46
CA TRP A 300 5.39 18.09 16.61
C TRP A 300 4.56 17.60 17.79
N GLN A 301 4.06 16.39 17.64
CA GLN A 301 3.49 15.58 18.70
C GLN A 301 4.24 14.27 18.76
N VAL A 302 4.81 13.97 19.92
CA VAL A 302 5.65 12.77 20.16
C VAL A 302 4.93 11.76 21.04
N GLY A 303 5.15 10.47 20.81
CA GLY A 303 4.67 9.38 21.66
C GLY A 303 5.52 8.12 21.51
N GLY A 304 5.87 7.46 22.62
CA GLY A 304 6.46 6.11 22.60
C GLY A 304 7.81 5.92 21.90
N ASN A 305 8.51 6.99 21.48
CA ASN A 305 9.82 6.86 20.81
C ASN A 305 10.93 6.44 21.79
N ILE A 306 11.94 5.74 21.27
CA ILE A 306 13.18 5.43 21.99
C ILE A 306 14.33 6.24 21.40
N PHE A 307 15.15 6.83 22.27
CA PHE A 307 16.34 7.58 21.93
C PHE A 307 17.56 6.86 22.53
N ASP A 308 18.17 5.96 21.75
CA ASP A 308 19.38 5.22 22.12
C ASP A 308 20.62 5.92 21.55
N ASN A 309 21.56 6.28 22.43
CA ASN A 309 22.76 7.04 22.08
C ASN A 309 22.49 8.28 21.19
N VAL A 310 21.43 9.04 21.50
CA VAL A 310 21.10 10.27 20.76
C VAL A 310 21.75 11.49 21.41
N THR A 311 22.43 12.30 20.59
CA THR A 311 23.03 13.57 21.01
C THR A 311 22.19 14.75 20.55
N TRP A 312 22.19 15.81 21.35
CA TRP A 312 21.40 17.02 21.10
C TRP A 312 22.27 18.26 21.23
N SER A 313 22.18 19.16 20.26
CA SER A 313 22.78 20.49 20.35
C SER A 313 21.96 21.40 21.27
N GLY A 314 22.55 22.52 21.70
CA GLY A 314 21.82 23.58 22.39
C GLY A 314 21.05 24.45 21.39
N PRO A 315 19.97 25.12 21.82
CA PRO A 315 19.24 26.04 20.96
C PRO A 315 20.14 27.19 20.50
N GLY A 316 20.05 27.53 19.22
CA GLY A 316 20.75 28.63 18.56
C GLY A 316 19.78 29.60 17.89
N SER A 317 20.29 30.45 17.00
CA SER A 317 19.47 31.43 16.27
C SER A 317 18.46 30.80 15.32
N ASP A 318 18.84 29.70 14.68
CA ASP A 318 18.10 29.03 13.61
C ASP A 318 18.08 27.50 13.79
N ASN A 319 18.61 27.00 14.92
CA ASN A 319 18.59 25.60 15.30
C ASN A 319 17.90 25.44 16.65
N ASN A 320 16.77 24.75 16.65
CA ASN A 320 15.91 24.52 17.82
C ASN A 320 15.61 23.02 17.94
N PRO A 321 16.56 22.22 18.46
CA PRO A 321 16.33 20.80 18.70
C PRO A 321 15.23 20.59 19.77
N ALA A 322 14.42 19.54 19.61
CA ALA A 322 13.33 19.23 20.53
C ALA A 322 13.79 18.54 21.82
N GLY A 323 14.93 17.85 21.79
CA GLY A 323 15.45 17.11 22.94
C GLY A 323 16.32 17.95 23.88
N PRO A 324 16.96 17.32 24.89
CA PRO A 324 17.04 15.87 25.10
C PRO A 324 15.77 15.20 25.63
N ASP A 325 14.76 15.97 26.03
CA ASP A 325 13.45 15.47 26.47
C ASP A 325 12.31 16.06 25.60
N PRO A 326 12.08 15.51 24.39
CA PRO A 326 11.10 16.04 23.46
C PRO A 326 9.70 16.14 24.06
N LYS A 327 9.14 17.35 24.06
CA LYS A 327 7.75 17.62 24.45
C LYS A 327 6.90 17.93 23.24
N SER A 328 5.68 17.40 23.23
CA SER A 328 4.66 17.77 22.25
C SER A 328 4.30 19.24 22.41
N ASN A 329 4.29 19.98 21.30
CA ASN A 329 3.90 21.39 21.25
C ASN A 329 2.65 21.62 20.38
N THR A 330 2.04 20.55 19.87
CA THR A 330 0.79 20.55 19.13
C THR A 330 0.03 19.24 19.32
N THR A 331 -1.14 19.13 18.71
CA THR A 331 -1.90 17.89 18.54
C THR A 331 -2.17 17.66 17.06
N VAL A 332 -1.95 16.43 16.60
CA VAL A 332 -2.09 16.01 15.20
C VAL A 332 -3.12 14.87 15.14
N SER A 333 -4.15 15.04 14.31
CA SER A 333 -5.16 14.01 14.05
C SER A 333 -4.77 13.17 12.84
N ILE A 334 -4.82 11.84 12.99
CA ILE A 334 -4.51 10.87 11.94
C ILE A 334 -5.82 10.21 11.47
N PRO A 335 -6.23 10.39 10.20
CA PRO A 335 -7.57 9.99 9.73
C PRO A 335 -7.64 8.55 9.18
N TYR A 336 -6.57 7.77 9.30
CA TYR A 336 -6.53 6.38 8.85
C TYR A 336 -6.23 5.44 10.02
N SER A 337 -6.60 4.17 9.87
CA SER A 337 -6.23 3.11 10.82
C SER A 337 -4.77 2.73 10.67
N TYR A 338 -4.10 2.51 11.80
CA TYR A 338 -2.75 1.99 11.88
C TYR A 338 -2.56 1.24 13.20
N SER A 339 -1.56 0.37 13.24
CA SER A 339 -1.12 -0.34 14.44
C SER A 339 0.34 0.01 14.68
N LEU A 340 0.69 0.20 15.94
CA LEU A 340 2.06 0.53 16.34
C LEU A 340 2.72 -0.70 16.94
N ASP A 341 3.88 -1.07 16.41
CA ASP A 341 4.81 -1.93 17.14
C ASP A 341 5.35 -1.20 18.37
N GLY A 342 5.74 -1.97 19.40
CA GLY A 342 6.55 -1.43 20.50
C GLY A 342 7.87 -0.87 19.95
N ALA A 343 8.26 0.34 20.36
CA ALA A 343 9.44 0.99 19.79
C ALA A 343 10.72 0.16 19.98
N ASP A 344 10.84 -0.57 21.08
CA ASP A 344 12.00 -1.41 21.43
C ASP A 344 12.27 -2.53 20.41
N CYS A 345 11.21 -3.03 19.75
CA CYS A 345 11.33 -4.11 18.78
C CYS A 345 11.45 -3.61 17.34
N VAL A 346 11.27 -2.31 17.10
CA VAL A 346 11.30 -1.70 15.75
C VAL A 346 12.58 -2.05 14.99
N PRO A 347 13.81 -1.96 15.56
CA PRO A 347 15.02 -2.39 14.85
C PRO A 347 14.96 -3.85 14.36
N GLY A 348 14.40 -4.73 15.19
CA GLY A 348 14.21 -6.14 14.88
C GLY A 348 13.16 -6.37 13.79
N VAL A 349 12.05 -5.62 13.79
CA VAL A 349 11.05 -5.68 12.71
C VAL A 349 11.63 -5.14 11.41
N VAL A 350 12.15 -3.91 11.43
CA VAL A 350 12.64 -3.18 10.27
C VAL A 350 13.78 -3.93 9.57
N SER A 351 14.75 -4.49 10.29
CA SER A 351 15.84 -5.28 9.67
C SER A 351 15.35 -6.51 8.87
N ARG A 352 14.18 -7.05 9.23
CA ARG A 352 13.57 -8.25 8.65
C ARG A 352 12.55 -7.94 7.56
N THR A 353 12.05 -6.71 7.48
CA THR A 353 10.97 -6.31 6.56
C THR A 353 11.43 -5.24 5.56
N ALA A 354 12.21 -4.25 5.99
CA ALA A 354 12.49 -3.09 5.16
C ALA A 354 13.45 -3.39 4.00
N GLY A 355 13.15 -2.82 2.84
CA GLY A 355 13.98 -2.85 1.64
C GLY A 355 13.44 -3.75 0.53
N ALA A 356 14.04 -3.59 -0.64
CA ALA A 356 13.76 -4.48 -1.77
C ALA A 356 14.25 -5.90 -1.48
N ASN A 357 13.62 -6.88 -2.12
CA ASN A 357 13.94 -8.30 -2.05
C ASN A 357 13.80 -8.91 -0.63
N LYS A 358 12.92 -8.35 0.20
CA LYS A 358 12.57 -8.88 1.53
C LYS A 358 11.31 -9.74 1.55
N GLY A 359 10.80 -10.11 0.36
CA GLY A 359 9.56 -10.86 0.23
C GLY A 359 8.32 -10.06 0.66
N LEU A 360 8.41 -8.72 0.60
CA LEU A 360 7.33 -7.80 0.94
C LEU A 360 6.75 -8.00 2.34
N ARG A 361 7.56 -8.51 3.27
CA ARG A 361 7.12 -8.85 4.62
C ARG A 361 6.72 -7.60 5.40
N VAL A 362 5.59 -7.66 6.09
CA VAL A 362 5.06 -6.55 6.90
C VAL A 362 5.04 -6.94 8.37
N SER A 363 4.93 -5.97 9.26
CA SER A 363 4.63 -6.22 10.67
C SER A 363 3.17 -6.63 10.87
N ASP A 364 2.88 -7.38 11.92
CA ASP A 364 1.53 -7.65 12.44
C ASP A 364 1.09 -6.67 13.54
N GLY A 365 1.94 -5.68 13.87
CA GLY A 365 1.71 -4.73 14.96
C GLY A 365 2.00 -5.30 16.36
N ASN A 366 2.57 -6.50 16.44
CA ASN A 366 3.02 -7.16 17.67
C ASN A 366 4.48 -7.61 17.55
N CYS A 367 5.33 -6.76 16.97
CA CYS A 367 6.77 -6.97 16.81
C CYS A 367 7.14 -8.18 15.93
N SER A 368 6.19 -8.69 15.14
CA SER A 368 6.34 -9.94 14.40
C SER A 368 6.16 -9.73 12.90
N PRO A 369 7.20 -10.03 12.09
CA PRO A 369 7.12 -9.91 10.66
C PRO A 369 6.43 -11.11 10.01
N GLN A 370 5.45 -10.83 9.17
CA GLN A 370 4.61 -11.77 8.43
C GLN A 370 4.71 -11.51 6.93
N THR A 371 4.48 -12.54 6.12
CA THR A 371 4.32 -12.36 4.67
C THR A 371 2.88 -11.94 4.41
N PRO A 372 2.62 -10.84 3.66
CA PRO A 372 1.28 -10.49 3.25
C PRO A 372 0.63 -11.65 2.49
N ALA A 373 -0.66 -11.89 2.73
CA ALA A 373 -1.41 -12.79 1.86
C ALA A 373 -1.34 -12.25 0.42
N PRO A 374 -1.09 -13.11 -0.60
CA PRO A 374 -1.17 -12.69 -1.98
C PRO A 374 -2.53 -12.04 -2.24
N THR A 375 -2.53 -10.81 -2.74
CA THR A 375 -3.71 -10.21 -3.35
C THR A 375 -3.92 -10.93 -4.68
N THR A 376 -4.57 -12.10 -4.65
CA THR A 376 -4.93 -12.84 -5.87
C THR A 376 -5.75 -11.90 -6.75
N PRO A 377 -5.29 -11.54 -7.96
CA PRO A 377 -6.17 -10.95 -8.94
C PRO A 377 -7.28 -11.97 -9.17
N ALA A 378 -8.54 -11.58 -9.07
CA ALA A 378 -9.62 -12.45 -9.51
C ALA A 378 -9.26 -12.98 -10.91
N PRO A 379 -9.27 -14.30 -11.15
CA PRO A 379 -8.77 -14.85 -12.39
C PRO A 379 -9.55 -14.23 -13.55
N THR A 380 -8.83 -13.64 -14.50
CA THR A 380 -9.39 -13.25 -15.79
C THR A 380 -9.92 -14.53 -16.45
N PRO A 381 -11.21 -14.62 -16.81
CA PRO A 381 -11.73 -15.79 -17.50
C PRO A 381 -11.03 -15.93 -18.84
N THR A 382 -10.24 -16.99 -19.03
CA THR A 382 -9.63 -17.33 -20.31
C THR A 382 -10.72 -17.86 -21.23
N THR A 383 -11.11 -17.07 -22.23
CA THR A 383 -12.07 -17.45 -23.27
C THR A 383 -11.43 -18.36 -24.32
N PRO A 384 -11.94 -19.58 -24.60
CA PRO A 384 -11.59 -20.34 -25.81
C PRO A 384 -12.21 -19.71 -27.07
N ALA A 385 -11.56 -19.93 -28.22
CA ALA A 385 -11.90 -19.38 -29.55
C ALA A 385 -13.38 -19.62 -30.00
N PRO A 386 -13.89 -18.81 -30.96
CA PRO A 386 -15.31 -18.51 -31.08
C PRO A 386 -16.08 -19.52 -31.92
N ASP A 387 -17.33 -19.78 -31.52
CA ASP A 387 -18.43 -20.21 -32.39
C ASP A 387 -19.75 -19.60 -31.86
N PRO A 388 -20.84 -19.54 -32.65
CA PRO A 388 -21.47 -18.26 -32.97
C PRO A 388 -22.57 -17.82 -31.99
N THR A 389 -22.56 -16.52 -31.70
CA THR A 389 -23.69 -15.64 -31.31
C THR A 389 -24.75 -16.19 -30.34
N THR A 390 -24.71 -15.73 -29.08
CA THR A 390 -25.87 -15.33 -28.24
C THR A 390 -25.37 -14.44 -27.08
N PRO A 391 -26.08 -13.39 -26.63
CA PRO A 391 -25.52 -12.30 -25.79
C PRO A 391 -25.12 -12.72 -24.37
N ALA A 392 -24.13 -12.02 -23.80
CA ALA A 392 -23.55 -12.26 -22.46
C ALA A 392 -24.48 -11.85 -21.29
N PRO A 393 -24.34 -12.46 -20.08
CA PRO A 393 -25.13 -12.11 -18.90
C PRO A 393 -24.46 -11.05 -17.99
N THR A 394 -25.30 -10.21 -17.38
CA THR A 394 -25.06 -9.15 -16.38
C THR A 394 -24.63 -9.72 -15.00
N PRO A 395 -24.12 -8.92 -14.03
CA PRO A 395 -23.58 -9.43 -12.76
C PRO A 395 -24.70 -10.11 -11.97
N THR A 396 -24.52 -11.40 -11.70
CA THR A 396 -25.59 -12.25 -11.19
C THR A 396 -25.88 -11.92 -9.73
N ARG A 397 -27.05 -11.33 -9.49
CA ARG A 397 -27.83 -11.46 -8.24
C ARG A 397 -27.70 -12.90 -7.70
N PRO A 398 -27.62 -13.11 -6.38
CA PRO A 398 -27.68 -14.46 -5.83
C PRO A 398 -28.86 -15.23 -6.46
N SER A 399 -28.58 -16.43 -6.99
CA SER A 399 -29.62 -17.30 -7.52
C SER A 399 -30.57 -17.72 -6.40
N GLY A 400 -31.87 -17.74 -6.68
CA GLY A 400 -32.91 -18.07 -5.72
C GLY A 400 -33.92 -16.95 -5.52
N THR A 401 -34.99 -17.26 -4.79
CA THR A 401 -36.03 -16.29 -4.41
C THR A 401 -35.48 -15.37 -3.32
N ASN A 402 -35.54 -14.06 -3.53
CA ASN A 402 -35.27 -13.09 -2.47
C ASN A 402 -36.42 -13.14 -1.46
N LEU A 403 -36.15 -13.68 -0.27
CA LEU A 403 -37.12 -13.91 0.80
C LEU A 403 -37.49 -12.64 1.55
N SER A 404 -36.82 -11.51 1.27
CA SER A 404 -37.16 -10.21 1.85
C SER A 404 -38.40 -9.60 1.19
N ILE A 405 -38.65 -9.90 -0.09
CA ILE A 405 -39.82 -9.39 -0.81
C ILE A 405 -41.10 -9.99 -0.18
N GLY A 406 -41.99 -9.12 0.31
CA GLY A 406 -43.23 -9.53 0.99
C GLY A 406 -43.07 -9.84 2.49
N ALA A 407 -41.85 -9.78 3.04
CA ALA A 407 -41.61 -9.90 4.47
C ALA A 407 -41.96 -8.60 5.23
N GLY A 408 -41.91 -8.64 6.57
CA GLY A 408 -41.94 -7.44 7.41
C GLY A 408 -40.53 -6.85 7.61
N SER A 409 -40.46 -5.60 8.08
CA SER A 409 -39.20 -4.99 8.54
C SER A 409 -39.39 -4.07 9.73
N ASP A 410 -38.35 -3.91 10.53
CA ASP A 410 -38.21 -2.87 11.55
C ASP A 410 -36.71 -2.59 11.82
N GLY A 411 -36.38 -1.73 12.77
CA GLY A 411 -34.99 -1.35 13.04
C GLY A 411 -34.85 -0.33 14.18
N THR A 412 -33.62 0.11 14.45
CA THR A 412 -33.32 1.13 15.45
C THR A 412 -33.33 2.53 14.84
N GLY A 413 -34.46 3.21 14.92
CA GLY A 413 -34.61 4.57 14.42
C GLY A 413 -34.40 4.70 12.90
N LYS A 414 -34.77 5.86 12.35
CA LYS A 414 -34.54 6.17 10.94
C LYS A 414 -34.45 7.68 10.74
N ALA A 415 -33.66 8.11 9.76
CA ALA A 415 -33.64 9.50 9.32
C ALA A 415 -34.99 9.88 8.69
N GLY A 416 -35.34 11.17 8.78
CA GLY A 416 -36.53 11.73 8.14
C GLY A 416 -36.52 11.47 6.63
N GLY A 417 -37.67 11.13 6.05
CA GLY A 417 -37.81 10.85 4.61
C GLY A 417 -37.43 9.42 4.18
N THR A 418 -37.03 8.54 5.10
CA THR A 418 -36.73 7.13 4.80
C THR A 418 -37.74 6.18 5.46
N SER A 419 -37.76 4.90 5.09
CA SER A 419 -38.61 3.88 5.70
C SER A 419 -37.89 2.55 5.83
N TYR A 420 -38.18 1.78 6.88
CA TYR A 420 -37.77 0.37 6.95
C TYR A 420 -38.36 -0.43 5.79
N GLY A 421 -39.51 0.02 5.24
CA GLY A 421 -40.13 -0.48 4.01
C GLY A 421 -39.15 -0.66 2.85
N ASN A 422 -38.25 0.31 2.70
CA ASN A 422 -37.46 0.51 1.50
C ASN A 422 -36.42 -0.60 1.29
N VAL A 423 -35.95 -1.27 2.36
CA VAL A 423 -34.90 -2.29 2.23
C VAL A 423 -35.35 -3.60 1.59
N ARG A 424 -36.61 -3.70 1.15
CA ARG A 424 -37.18 -4.94 0.61
C ARG A 424 -38.24 -4.69 -0.47
N ASP A 425 -38.30 -3.49 -1.02
CA ASP A 425 -39.27 -3.16 -2.06
C ASP A 425 -38.75 -3.52 -3.46
N GLY A 426 -37.46 -3.84 -3.58
CA GLY A 426 -36.80 -4.19 -4.83
C GLY A 426 -36.38 -2.96 -5.64
N ASP A 427 -36.48 -1.75 -5.08
CA ASP A 427 -36.15 -0.48 -5.74
C ASP A 427 -34.86 0.13 -5.17
N LEU A 428 -33.82 0.13 -5.98
CA LEU A 428 -32.51 0.71 -5.60
C LEU A 428 -32.51 2.23 -5.45
N ASN A 429 -33.61 2.90 -5.79
CA ASN A 429 -33.76 4.35 -5.65
C ASN A 429 -34.36 4.74 -4.29
N THR A 430 -35.02 3.82 -3.60
CA THR A 430 -35.45 4.02 -2.21
C THR A 430 -34.37 3.48 -1.27
N HIS A 431 -34.38 3.93 -0.01
CA HIS A 431 -33.44 3.41 0.98
C HIS A 431 -33.95 3.62 2.41
N TRP A 432 -33.48 2.78 3.32
CA TRP A 432 -33.45 3.09 4.74
C TRP A 432 -32.12 3.76 5.10
N SER A 433 -32.18 4.70 6.04
CA SER A 433 -30.99 5.32 6.62
C SER A 433 -31.19 5.49 8.13
N PRO A 434 -30.20 5.14 8.97
CA PRO A 434 -30.27 5.40 10.40
C PRO A 434 -30.20 6.91 10.70
N ALA A 435 -30.52 7.31 11.93
CA ALA A 435 -30.47 8.72 12.34
C ALA A 435 -29.03 9.27 12.50
N GLY A 436 -28.01 8.40 12.47
CA GLY A 436 -26.59 8.75 12.58
C GLY A 436 -25.71 7.81 11.77
N SER A 437 -24.44 7.64 12.16
CA SER A 437 -23.47 6.74 11.49
C SER A 437 -23.61 5.26 11.90
N THR A 438 -24.56 4.93 12.77
CA THR A 438 -24.80 3.55 13.21
C THR A 438 -26.29 3.30 13.34
N GLY A 439 -26.69 2.04 13.22
CA GLY A 439 -28.06 1.61 13.42
C GLY A 439 -28.32 0.26 12.80
N SER A 440 -29.48 -0.31 13.08
CA SER A 440 -29.86 -1.61 12.55
C SER A 440 -31.20 -1.59 11.83
N VAL A 441 -31.30 -2.46 10.83
CA VAL A 441 -32.53 -2.76 10.11
C VAL A 441 -32.68 -4.28 10.03
N SER A 442 -33.92 -4.75 10.09
CA SER A 442 -34.25 -6.17 10.16
C SER A 442 -35.27 -6.56 9.11
N VAL A 443 -35.18 -7.80 8.65
CA VAL A 443 -36.22 -8.50 7.89
C VAL A 443 -36.85 -9.54 8.81
N LYS A 444 -38.19 -9.63 8.82
CA LYS A 444 -38.95 -10.56 9.68
C LYS A 444 -40.06 -11.29 8.93
N TRP A 445 -40.26 -12.55 9.27
CA TRP A 445 -41.25 -13.45 8.67
C TRP A 445 -42.28 -13.89 9.72
N GLY A 446 -43.48 -14.26 9.27
CA GLY A 446 -44.55 -14.74 10.16
C GLY A 446 -44.28 -16.13 10.78
N SER A 447 -43.28 -16.84 10.28
CA SER A 447 -42.82 -18.16 10.71
C SER A 447 -41.31 -18.28 10.49
N ALA A 448 -40.67 -19.29 11.10
CA ALA A 448 -39.24 -19.48 10.94
C ALA A 448 -38.87 -19.75 9.47
N THR A 449 -37.94 -18.96 8.94
CA THR A 449 -37.44 -19.01 7.57
C THR A 449 -35.96 -19.34 7.58
N THR A 450 -35.54 -20.28 6.73
CA THR A 450 -34.14 -20.68 6.62
C THR A 450 -33.40 -19.76 5.66
N VAL A 451 -32.35 -19.10 6.16
CA VAL A 451 -31.50 -18.18 5.41
C VAL A 451 -30.04 -18.55 5.65
N SER A 452 -29.22 -18.49 4.61
CA SER A 452 -27.76 -18.70 4.70
C SER A 452 -26.96 -17.57 4.05
N LYS A 453 -27.66 -16.66 3.36
CA LYS A 453 -27.05 -15.64 2.54
C LYS A 453 -27.91 -14.40 2.51
N ILE A 454 -27.25 -13.25 2.54
CA ILE A 454 -27.88 -11.96 2.35
C ILE A 454 -27.10 -11.18 1.29
N ASN A 455 -27.75 -10.19 0.67
CA ASN A 455 -27.10 -9.23 -0.19
C ASN A 455 -27.51 -7.82 0.25
N ILE A 456 -26.53 -7.09 0.79
CA ILE A 456 -26.70 -5.72 1.24
C ILE A 456 -26.33 -4.81 0.08
N ARG A 457 -27.27 -3.97 -0.34
CA ARG A 457 -27.08 -3.03 -1.45
C ARG A 457 -27.23 -1.61 -0.96
N GLU A 458 -26.23 -0.79 -1.23
CA GLU A 458 -26.27 0.63 -0.93
C GLU A 458 -26.99 1.39 -2.03
N ALA A 459 -27.65 2.48 -1.65
CA ALA A 459 -28.24 3.41 -2.60
C ALA A 459 -27.16 4.08 -3.47
N SER A 460 -27.54 4.45 -4.69
CA SER A 460 -26.67 5.25 -5.56
C SER A 460 -26.18 6.53 -4.84
N GLY A 461 -24.88 6.81 -4.92
CA GLY A 461 -24.24 7.93 -4.22
C GLY A 461 -23.90 7.68 -2.75
N SER A 462 -24.23 6.51 -2.20
CA SER A 462 -23.82 6.06 -0.86
C SER A 462 -22.95 4.79 -0.91
N VAL A 463 -22.56 4.33 -2.10
CA VAL A 463 -21.76 3.11 -2.26
C VAL A 463 -20.40 3.28 -1.57
N GLY A 464 -20.04 2.33 -0.72
CA GLY A 464 -18.85 2.33 0.12
C GLY A 464 -19.04 3.03 1.47
N SER A 465 -20.24 3.48 1.82
CA SER A 465 -20.51 4.17 3.09
C SER A 465 -20.57 3.23 4.29
N ILE A 466 -21.11 2.02 4.11
CA ILE A 466 -21.23 1.02 5.17
C ILE A 466 -19.82 0.49 5.49
N GLY A 467 -19.35 0.84 6.70
CA GLY A 467 -18.04 0.48 7.23
C GLY A 467 -18.12 -0.91 7.87
N SER A 468 -18.17 -0.99 9.20
CA SER A 468 -18.27 -2.25 9.95
C SER A 468 -19.72 -2.62 10.29
N TRP A 469 -20.01 -3.92 10.33
CA TRP A 469 -21.34 -4.43 10.64
C TRP A 469 -21.31 -5.82 11.27
N ARG A 470 -22.44 -6.22 11.85
CA ARG A 470 -22.75 -7.59 12.23
C ARG A 470 -24.14 -8.00 11.75
N VAL A 471 -24.28 -9.27 11.35
CA VAL A 471 -25.56 -9.93 11.06
C VAL A 471 -25.94 -10.72 12.29
N VAL A 472 -27.16 -10.52 12.79
CA VAL A 472 -27.62 -11.10 14.05
C VAL A 472 -28.91 -11.87 13.81
N ASN A 473 -28.99 -13.08 14.37
CA ASN A 473 -30.26 -13.76 14.57
C ASN A 473 -30.98 -13.04 15.72
N HIS A 474 -32.00 -12.24 15.40
CA HIS A 474 -32.65 -11.37 16.38
C HIS A 474 -33.47 -12.16 17.40
N ASP A 475 -33.87 -13.39 17.09
CA ASP A 475 -34.64 -14.23 18.01
C ASP A 475 -33.78 -14.74 19.17
N THR A 476 -32.47 -14.91 18.94
CA THR A 476 -31.53 -15.52 19.89
C THR A 476 -30.41 -14.58 20.35
N GLY A 477 -30.16 -13.49 19.62
CA GLY A 477 -29.02 -12.59 19.83
C GLY A 477 -27.69 -13.12 19.26
N ALA A 478 -27.68 -14.29 18.61
CA ALA A 478 -26.46 -14.87 18.05
C ALA A 478 -25.96 -14.07 16.84
N VAL A 479 -24.65 -13.76 16.82
CA VAL A 479 -23.99 -13.14 15.67
C VAL A 479 -23.71 -14.22 14.62
N LEU A 480 -24.33 -14.09 13.45
CA LEU A 480 -24.21 -15.03 12.33
C LEU A 480 -23.01 -14.71 11.43
N ALA A 481 -22.69 -13.42 11.29
CA ALA A 481 -21.53 -12.92 10.56
C ALA A 481 -21.15 -11.53 11.07
N SER A 482 -19.90 -11.14 10.83
CA SER A 482 -19.43 -9.76 11.02
C SER A 482 -18.45 -9.44 9.90
N GLY A 483 -18.35 -8.16 9.54
CA GLY A 483 -17.49 -7.77 8.44
C GLY A 483 -17.56 -6.29 8.15
N SER A 484 -17.13 -5.94 6.94
CA SER A 484 -17.16 -4.57 6.46
C SER A 484 -17.59 -4.46 5.01
N GLY A 485 -18.13 -3.32 4.61
CA GLY A 485 -18.62 -3.07 3.26
C GLY A 485 -19.98 -3.72 2.96
N ALA A 486 -20.68 -3.20 1.95
CA ALA A 486 -21.90 -3.80 1.43
C ALA A 486 -21.59 -4.93 0.42
N GLY A 487 -22.57 -5.81 0.17
CA GLY A 487 -22.46 -6.89 -0.80
C GLY A 487 -23.06 -8.21 -0.32
N VAL A 488 -22.70 -9.29 -0.99
CA VAL A 488 -23.16 -10.65 -0.68
C VAL A 488 -22.41 -11.18 0.54
N ILE A 489 -23.15 -11.57 1.57
CA ILE A 489 -22.64 -12.11 2.83
C ILE A 489 -23.20 -13.51 3.01
N ASN A 490 -22.32 -14.48 3.26
CA ASN A 490 -22.68 -15.86 3.55
C ASN A 490 -22.51 -16.14 5.05
N PHE A 491 -23.36 -16.98 5.61
CA PHE A 491 -23.29 -17.48 6.97
C PHE A 491 -23.92 -18.90 7.04
N PRO A 492 -23.68 -19.67 8.12
CA PRO A 492 -24.29 -20.98 8.28
C PRO A 492 -25.81 -20.93 8.09
N SER A 493 -26.37 -21.91 7.37
CA SER A 493 -27.81 -22.01 7.15
C SER A 493 -28.55 -22.02 8.50
N THR A 494 -29.36 -21.00 8.74
CA THR A 494 -29.97 -20.73 10.03
C THR A 494 -31.46 -20.50 9.85
N SER A 495 -32.29 -21.20 10.62
CA SER A 495 -33.74 -20.98 10.67
C SER A 495 -34.07 -19.94 11.75
N MET A 496 -34.73 -18.85 11.35
CA MET A 496 -35.09 -17.74 12.24
C MET A 496 -36.34 -17.01 11.74
N GLN A 497 -37.07 -16.37 12.65
CA GLN A 497 -38.20 -15.49 12.32
C GLN A 497 -37.73 -14.06 12.01
N LYS A 498 -36.54 -13.67 12.51
CA LYS A 498 -36.02 -12.33 12.28
C LYS A 498 -34.49 -12.27 12.18
N ILE A 499 -34.01 -11.63 11.12
CA ILE A 499 -32.59 -11.36 10.88
C ILE A 499 -32.33 -9.85 10.92
N THR A 500 -31.23 -9.44 11.55
CA THR A 500 -30.86 -8.03 11.72
C THR A 500 -29.50 -7.77 11.09
N PHE A 501 -29.42 -6.72 10.27
CA PHE A 501 -28.16 -6.14 9.83
C PHE A 501 -27.89 -4.91 10.68
N GLU A 502 -26.83 -4.96 11.48
CA GLU A 502 -26.43 -3.88 12.39
C GLU A 502 -25.14 -3.23 11.90
N ILE A 503 -25.23 -1.95 11.54
CA ILE A 503 -24.09 -1.12 11.17
C ILE A 503 -23.47 -0.59 12.46
N THR A 504 -22.24 -1.03 12.73
CA THR A 504 -21.45 -0.63 13.91
C THR A 504 -20.45 0.47 13.59
N GLY A 505 -20.23 0.78 12.31
CA GLY A 505 -19.45 1.92 11.86
C GLY A 505 -19.67 2.21 10.38
N SER A 506 -19.63 3.49 9.98
CA SER A 506 -19.78 3.94 8.60
C SER A 506 -19.04 5.25 8.35
N THR A 507 -18.75 5.55 7.09
CA THR A 507 -18.28 6.88 6.68
C THR A 507 -19.50 7.74 6.33
N GLY A 508 -19.91 8.61 7.25
CA GLY A 508 -21.14 9.41 7.12
C GLY A 508 -22.41 8.61 7.44
N THR A 509 -23.58 9.14 7.13
CA THR A 509 -24.87 8.44 7.36
C THR A 509 -25.14 7.47 6.21
N PRO A 510 -25.15 6.14 6.46
CA PRO A 510 -25.25 5.14 5.40
C PRO A 510 -26.67 5.07 4.83
N ARG A 511 -26.80 4.69 3.56
CA ARG A 511 -28.09 4.51 2.87
C ARG A 511 -28.18 3.10 2.30
N LEU A 512 -28.98 2.26 2.95
CA LEU A 512 -29.20 0.86 2.57
C LEU A 512 -30.44 0.79 1.68
N ALA A 513 -30.22 0.51 0.40
CA ALA A 513 -31.28 0.37 -0.59
C ALA A 513 -31.97 -0.99 -0.47
N GLU A 514 -31.20 -2.09 -0.42
CA GLU A 514 -31.79 -3.43 -0.30
C GLU A 514 -31.08 -4.28 0.76
N PHE A 515 -31.88 -4.99 1.55
CA PHE A 515 -31.47 -6.07 2.45
C PHE A 515 -32.11 -7.36 1.94
N GLU A 516 -31.51 -7.94 0.90
CA GLU A 516 -32.00 -9.16 0.26
C GLU A 516 -31.59 -10.39 1.09
N THR A 517 -32.46 -11.39 1.19
CA THR A 517 -32.23 -12.64 1.95
C THR A 517 -32.49 -13.85 1.07
N TYR A 518 -31.67 -14.90 1.21
CA TYR A 518 -31.73 -16.10 0.36
C TYR A 518 -31.56 -17.38 1.17
N ALA A 519 -32.31 -18.41 0.78
CA ALA A 519 -32.05 -19.77 1.23
C ALA A 519 -30.72 -20.28 0.64
N GLY A 520 -30.00 -21.08 1.43
CA GLY A 520 -28.73 -21.72 1.05
C GLY A 520 -28.90 -23.04 0.38
#